data_AF-A0A1J4Y336-F1
#
_entry.id   AF-A0A1J4Y336-F1
#
_cell.length_a   1.000
_cell.length_b   1.000
_cell.length_c   1.000
_cell.angle_alpha   90.00
_cell.angle_beta   90.00
_cell.angle_gamma   90.00
#
_symmetry.space_group_name_H-M   'P 1'
#
loop_
_entity.id
_entity.type
_entity.pdbx_description
1 polymer ?
#
loop_
_entity_poly.entity_id
_entity_poly.type
_entity_poly.pdbx_seq_one_letter_code
_entity_poly.pdbx_strand_id
1 'polypeptide(L)'
;MIAIQETLKQLRVDAGLSQVELGKAVGVSRDTIARVESGAQKVTIDFLYLVAEALGTAVTTILQLADERRKNPIHKPENHFEYLCRDHLGHNLTASIREKFESWYVNLEKECQAHPDIHLLDLPIDEYHNRYLQVAKKAAEVSGKKSGKPSDAKRIVGEEGRRVANELRKHWNLGASPISDPVNLIRSLGLFITGMDLGSDGLLGLSGRHGQEGVFAILVNTNASFPTERQRFSIFHELAHIVAHDGEFQENPKHAGRGRGKDFLEIFADAFAGAIQVPQAELNRVLDILKRKQIKGEQLLYTLKRYFRVSYQTMLIRLKDIGYLNDKSFGPWYGRLHRQYGNSEPEPLSEPLMFGVV
;
A
#
# COMPACT_ATOMS: atom_id res chain seq x y z
N MET A 1 -29.01 -6.04 5.67
CA MET A 1 -29.75 -5.24 6.68
C MET A 1 -29.16 -5.55 8.06
N ILE A 2 -27.91 -5.11 8.29
CA ILE A 2 -27.09 -5.40 9.50
C ILE A 2 -26.53 -4.09 10.11
N ALA A 3 -26.97 -2.93 9.60
CA ALA A 3 -26.37 -1.63 9.89
C ALA A 3 -26.42 -1.26 11.38
N ILE A 4 -27.50 -1.62 12.10
CA ILE A 4 -27.60 -1.37 13.54
C ILE A 4 -26.65 -2.27 14.33
N GLN A 5 -26.51 -3.54 13.96
CA GLN A 5 -25.59 -4.48 14.60
C GLN A 5 -24.12 -4.08 14.39
N GLU A 6 -23.77 -3.62 13.19
CA GLU A 6 -22.43 -3.13 12.87
C GLU A 6 -22.12 -1.81 13.58
N THR A 7 -23.12 -0.94 13.73
CA THR A 7 -22.97 0.32 14.49
C THR A 7 -22.69 0.03 15.96
N LEU A 8 -23.43 -0.91 16.56
CA LEU A 8 -23.21 -1.33 17.95
C LEU A 8 -21.82 -1.94 18.14
N LYS A 9 -21.37 -2.77 17.19
CA LYS A 9 -20.02 -3.34 17.21
C LYS A 9 -18.95 -2.24 17.15
N GLN A 10 -19.10 -1.27 16.25
CA GLN A 10 -18.13 -0.18 16.11
C GLN A 10 -18.04 0.66 17.38
N LEU A 11 -19.19 1.12 17.90
CA LEU A 11 -19.22 1.96 19.09
C LEU A 11 -18.65 1.25 20.33
N ARG A 12 -18.81 -0.08 20.42
CA ARG A 12 -18.15 -0.88 21.45
C ARG A 12 -16.62 -0.82 21.31
N VAL A 13 -16.11 -0.99 20.10
CA VAL A 13 -14.65 -0.96 19.83
C VAL A 13 -14.09 0.44 20.06
N ASP A 14 -14.79 1.49 19.62
CA ASP A 14 -14.40 2.89 19.85
C ASP A 14 -14.36 3.23 21.35
N ALA A 15 -15.23 2.60 22.14
CA ALA A 15 -15.22 2.70 23.60
C ALA A 15 -14.15 1.81 24.28
N GLY A 16 -13.34 1.08 23.51
CA GLY A 16 -12.28 0.21 24.00
C GLY A 16 -12.79 -1.04 24.74
N LEU A 17 -14.04 -1.43 24.56
CA LEU A 17 -14.65 -2.54 25.31
C LEU A 17 -14.58 -3.85 24.52
N SER A 18 -14.25 -4.96 25.20
CA SER A 18 -14.45 -6.31 24.67
C SER A 18 -15.94 -6.72 24.71
N GLN A 19 -16.32 -7.76 23.96
CA GLN A 19 -17.69 -8.31 24.02
C GLN A 19 -18.06 -8.83 25.42
N VAL A 20 -17.07 -9.28 26.19
CA VAL A 20 -17.26 -9.71 27.58
C VAL A 20 -17.56 -8.51 28.47
N GLU A 21 -16.84 -7.42 28.31
CA GLU A 21 -17.01 -6.20 29.11
C GLU A 21 -18.33 -5.49 28.78
N LEU A 22 -18.68 -5.36 27.50
CA LEU A 22 -19.99 -4.84 27.13
C LEU A 22 -21.10 -5.75 27.67
N GLY A 23 -20.97 -7.08 27.54
CA GLY A 23 -21.94 -8.04 28.08
C GLY A 23 -22.16 -7.86 29.58
N LYS A 24 -21.09 -7.69 30.36
CA LYS A 24 -21.19 -7.39 31.79
C LYS A 24 -21.88 -6.04 32.04
N ALA A 25 -21.55 -5.00 31.28
CA ALA A 25 -22.12 -3.67 31.44
C ALA A 25 -23.64 -3.63 31.15
N VAL A 26 -24.11 -4.39 30.15
CA VAL A 26 -25.54 -4.47 29.80
C VAL A 26 -26.29 -5.65 30.43
N GLY A 27 -25.63 -6.46 31.27
CA GLY A 27 -26.27 -7.56 31.99
C GLY A 27 -26.64 -8.78 31.13
N VAL A 28 -25.91 -9.04 30.04
CA VAL A 28 -26.12 -10.21 29.16
C VAL A 28 -24.84 -11.02 28.96
N SER A 29 -24.98 -12.25 28.45
CA SER A 29 -23.81 -13.08 28.17
C SER A 29 -22.99 -12.51 27.01
N ARG A 30 -21.67 -12.78 26.99
CA ARG A 30 -20.81 -12.46 25.84
C ARG A 30 -21.36 -13.05 24.54
N ASP A 31 -21.94 -14.24 24.59
CA ASP A 31 -22.55 -14.89 23.42
C ASP A 31 -23.80 -14.15 22.94
N THR A 32 -24.54 -13.51 23.84
CA THR A 32 -25.65 -12.61 23.47
C THR A 32 -25.12 -11.40 22.71
N ILE A 33 -24.04 -10.76 23.17
CA ILE A 33 -23.39 -9.66 22.44
C ILE A 33 -22.90 -10.12 21.07
N ALA A 34 -22.23 -11.27 20.99
CA ALA A 34 -21.71 -11.81 19.74
C ALA A 34 -22.81 -12.15 18.73
N ARG A 35 -23.95 -12.71 19.18
CA ARG A 35 -25.11 -13.01 18.33
C ARG A 35 -25.84 -11.74 17.87
N VAL A 36 -25.87 -10.71 18.70
CA VAL A 36 -26.41 -9.41 18.32
C VAL A 36 -25.51 -8.75 17.27
N GLU A 37 -24.20 -8.66 17.50
CA GLU A 37 -23.25 -8.01 16.57
C GLU A 37 -23.14 -8.73 15.22
N SER A 38 -23.37 -10.04 15.17
CA SER A 38 -23.35 -10.84 13.92
C SER A 38 -24.67 -10.81 13.15
N GLY A 39 -25.73 -10.22 13.72
CA GLY A 39 -27.07 -10.25 13.11
C GLY A 39 -27.85 -11.55 13.32
N ALA A 40 -27.27 -12.55 14.00
CA ALA A 40 -27.94 -13.80 14.36
C ALA A 40 -29.08 -13.59 15.39
N GLN A 41 -29.07 -12.45 16.09
CA GLN A 41 -30.12 -12.03 17.00
C GLN A 41 -30.59 -10.62 16.67
N LYS A 42 -31.92 -10.42 16.63
CA LYS A 42 -32.51 -9.10 16.42
C LYS A 42 -32.25 -8.20 17.62
N VAL A 43 -31.88 -6.96 17.32
CA VAL A 43 -31.71 -5.89 18.30
C VAL A 43 -33.09 -5.43 18.78
N THR A 44 -33.32 -5.46 20.10
CA THR A 44 -34.52 -4.87 20.72
C THR A 44 -34.25 -3.43 21.14
N ILE A 45 -35.32 -2.64 21.32
CA ILE A 45 -35.20 -1.26 21.79
C ILE A 45 -34.60 -1.22 23.21
N ASP A 46 -35.03 -2.10 24.10
CA ASP A 46 -34.50 -2.17 25.46
C ASP A 46 -33.00 -2.47 25.47
N PHE A 47 -32.55 -3.37 24.59
CA PHE A 47 -31.13 -3.68 24.43
C PHE A 47 -30.33 -2.47 23.90
N LEU A 48 -30.91 -1.67 22.99
CA LEU A 48 -30.27 -0.43 22.54
C LEU A 48 -30.09 0.59 23.66
N TYR A 49 -31.07 0.74 24.55
CA TYR A 49 -30.95 1.63 25.70
C TYR A 49 -29.84 1.18 26.65
N LEU A 50 -29.78 -0.13 26.94
CA LEU A 50 -28.72 -0.68 27.78
C LEU A 50 -27.34 -0.43 27.16
N VAL A 51 -27.17 -0.70 25.86
CA VAL A 51 -25.88 -0.48 25.18
C VAL A 51 -25.54 1.01 25.11
N ALA A 52 -26.51 1.89 24.86
CA ALA A 52 -26.28 3.33 24.83
C ALA A 52 -25.80 3.85 26.19
N GLU A 53 -26.41 3.40 27.29
CA GLU A 53 -25.99 3.70 28.65
C GLU A 53 -24.57 3.19 28.93
N ALA A 54 -24.28 1.93 28.59
CA ALA A 54 -22.97 1.32 28.79
C ALA A 54 -21.84 2.01 28.00
N LEU A 55 -22.16 2.60 26.85
CA LEU A 55 -21.21 3.30 25.97
C LEU A 55 -21.19 4.82 26.19
N GLY A 56 -22.01 5.35 27.11
CA GLY A 56 -22.08 6.79 27.37
C GLY A 56 -22.59 7.61 26.17
N THR A 57 -23.45 7.03 25.33
CA THR A 57 -24.01 7.68 24.14
C THR A 57 -25.54 7.70 24.17
N ALA A 58 -26.16 8.44 23.26
CA ALA A 58 -27.61 8.46 23.11
C ALA A 58 -28.08 7.41 22.09
N VAL A 59 -29.21 6.74 22.36
CA VAL A 59 -29.83 5.80 21.40
C VAL A 59 -30.11 6.47 20.05
N THR A 60 -30.46 7.77 20.06
CA THR A 60 -30.66 8.57 18.85
C THR A 60 -29.40 8.64 17.99
N THR A 61 -28.23 8.78 18.61
CA THR A 61 -26.94 8.78 17.91
C THR A 61 -26.67 7.42 17.27
N ILE A 62 -26.92 6.33 18.00
CA ILE A 62 -26.76 4.96 17.46
C ILE A 62 -27.68 4.74 16.25
N LEU A 63 -28.94 5.15 16.35
CA LEU A 63 -29.92 5.00 15.26
C LEU A 63 -29.56 5.87 14.06
N GLN A 64 -29.07 7.08 14.27
CA GLN A 64 -28.65 7.98 13.20
C GLN A 64 -27.44 7.41 12.44
N LEU A 65 -26.43 6.92 13.16
CA LEU A 65 -25.27 6.25 12.55
C LEU A 65 -25.68 4.97 11.80
N ALA A 66 -26.63 4.21 12.34
CA ALA A 66 -27.16 3.03 11.67
C ALA A 66 -27.96 3.38 10.39
N ASP A 67 -28.72 4.47 10.39
CA ASP A 67 -29.44 4.96 9.20
C ASP A 67 -28.48 5.49 8.14
N GLU A 68 -27.40 6.17 8.53
CA GLU A 68 -26.32 6.60 7.64
C GLU A 68 -25.63 5.40 6.99
N ARG A 69 -25.27 4.37 7.79
CA ARG A 69 -24.75 3.09 7.27
C ARG A 69 -25.74 2.31 6.43
N ARG A 70 -27.05 2.44 6.69
CA ARG A 70 -28.08 1.82 5.86
C ARG A 70 -28.20 2.51 4.49
N LYS A 71 -28.02 3.83 4.43
CA LYS A 71 -28.02 4.62 3.19
C LYS A 71 -26.75 4.37 2.36
N ASN A 72 -25.62 4.15 3.02
CA ASN A 72 -24.34 3.78 2.41
C ASN A 72 -23.89 2.40 2.94
N PRO A 73 -24.51 1.29 2.47
CA PRO A 73 -24.22 -0.04 2.99
C PRO A 73 -22.80 -0.46 2.66
N ILE A 74 -21.97 -0.58 3.69
CA ILE A 74 -20.62 -1.13 3.56
C ILE A 74 -20.76 -2.63 3.31
N HIS A 75 -20.39 -3.10 2.11
CA HIS A 75 -20.28 -4.52 1.83
C HIS A 75 -19.03 -5.06 2.53
N LYS A 76 -19.20 -6.06 3.39
CA LYS A 76 -18.11 -6.99 3.73
C LYS A 76 -18.25 -8.19 2.81
N PRO A 77 -17.32 -8.42 1.86
CA PRO A 77 -17.31 -9.69 1.17
C PRO A 77 -16.96 -10.78 2.18
N GLU A 78 -17.74 -11.87 2.20
CA GLU A 78 -17.56 -13.05 3.07
C GLU A 78 -16.25 -13.81 2.83
N ASN A 79 -15.37 -13.35 1.94
CA ASN A 79 -14.01 -13.87 1.81
C ASN A 79 -13.09 -12.74 1.33
N HIS A 80 -12.29 -12.18 2.23
CA HIS A 80 -11.31 -11.11 1.95
C HIS A 80 -10.26 -11.51 0.87
N PHE A 81 -10.15 -12.81 0.57
CA PHE A 81 -9.23 -13.37 -0.41
C PHE A 81 -9.52 -12.94 -1.86
N GLU A 82 -10.80 -12.88 -2.29
CA GLU A 82 -11.12 -12.57 -3.70
C GLU A 82 -10.87 -11.09 -4.05
N TYR A 83 -10.69 -10.28 -3.03
CA TYR A 83 -10.78 -8.84 -3.14
C TYR A 83 -9.39 -8.18 -3.20
N LEU A 84 -8.46 -8.61 -2.34
CA LEU A 84 -7.06 -8.14 -2.34
C LEU A 84 -6.28 -8.65 -3.57
N CYS A 85 -6.64 -9.82 -4.11
CA CYS A 85 -6.02 -10.40 -5.30
C CYS A 85 -6.59 -9.89 -6.62
N ARG A 86 -7.75 -9.21 -6.64
CA ARG A 86 -8.42 -8.80 -7.89
C ARG A 86 -7.85 -7.52 -8.51
N ASP A 87 -7.26 -6.63 -7.70
CA ASP A 87 -6.67 -5.38 -8.21
C ASP A 87 -5.21 -5.49 -8.62
N HIS A 88 -4.44 -6.36 -7.97
CA HIS A 88 -3.07 -6.70 -8.37
C HIS A 88 -3.05 -7.63 -9.58
N LEU A 89 -3.28 -6.97 -10.73
CA LEU A 89 -2.83 -7.32 -12.06
C LEU A 89 -3.32 -8.67 -12.58
N GLY A 90 -4.24 -8.67 -13.56
CA GLY A 90 -4.38 -9.55 -14.76
C GLY A 90 -3.76 -10.96 -14.82
N HIS A 91 -3.35 -11.56 -13.73
CA HIS A 91 -2.59 -12.77 -13.58
C HIS A 91 -3.53 -13.74 -12.90
N ASN A 92 -3.82 -14.83 -13.59
CA ASN A 92 -4.46 -15.98 -12.97
C ASN A 92 -3.50 -16.53 -11.92
N LEU A 93 -3.64 -16.10 -10.66
CA LEU A 93 -2.90 -16.67 -9.55
C LEU A 93 -3.14 -18.18 -9.56
N THR A 94 -2.06 -18.95 -9.48
CA THR A 94 -2.18 -20.40 -9.38
C THR A 94 -2.82 -20.77 -8.03
N ALA A 95 -3.48 -21.93 -7.97
CA ALA A 95 -4.05 -22.42 -6.72
C ALA A 95 -3.02 -22.49 -5.58
N SER A 96 -1.76 -22.80 -5.90
CA SER A 96 -0.67 -22.84 -4.93
C SER A 96 -0.29 -21.46 -4.40
N ILE A 97 -0.27 -20.41 -5.23
CA ILE A 97 -0.01 -19.04 -4.76
C ILE A 97 -1.17 -18.56 -3.88
N ARG A 98 -2.40 -18.90 -4.26
CA ARG A 98 -3.60 -18.64 -3.46
C ARG A 98 -3.51 -19.26 -2.07
N GLU A 99 -3.23 -20.56 -1.98
CA GLU A 99 -3.10 -21.26 -0.69
C GLU A 99 -2.00 -20.66 0.20
N LYS A 100 -0.84 -20.36 -0.39
CA LYS A 100 0.28 -19.69 0.29
C LYS A 100 -0.14 -18.33 0.87
N PHE A 101 -0.87 -17.54 0.09
CA PHE A 101 -1.37 -16.22 0.52
C PHE A 101 -2.46 -16.34 1.59
N GLU A 102 -3.42 -17.26 1.42
CA GLU A 102 -4.48 -17.52 2.40
C GLU A 102 -3.89 -17.96 3.75
N SER A 103 -2.92 -18.87 3.74
CA SER A 103 -2.22 -19.31 4.94
C SER A 103 -1.50 -18.15 5.64
N TRP A 104 -0.81 -17.30 4.88
CA TRP A 104 -0.21 -16.09 5.43
C TRP A 104 -1.25 -15.13 6.02
N TYR A 105 -2.35 -14.90 5.30
CA TYR A 105 -3.41 -14.00 5.74
C TYR A 105 -4.07 -14.50 7.04
N VAL A 106 -4.36 -15.79 7.15
CA VAL A 106 -4.90 -16.39 8.39
C VAL A 106 -3.92 -16.24 9.55
N ASN A 107 -2.61 -16.34 9.30
CA ASN A 107 -1.62 -16.08 10.35
C ASN A 107 -1.55 -14.60 10.72
N LEU A 108 -1.62 -13.70 9.74
CA LEU A 108 -1.74 -12.26 9.99
C LEU A 108 -2.96 -11.94 10.87
N GLU A 109 -4.11 -12.57 10.63
CA GLU A 109 -5.30 -12.39 11.47
C GLU A 109 -5.05 -12.82 12.91
N LYS A 110 -4.36 -13.94 13.14
CA LYS A 110 -4.00 -14.41 14.49
C LYS A 110 -3.03 -13.44 15.17
N GLU A 111 -2.03 -12.95 14.45
CA GLU A 111 -1.07 -11.96 14.95
C GLU A 111 -1.76 -10.64 15.32
N CYS A 112 -2.66 -10.15 14.48
CA CYS A 112 -3.47 -8.95 14.77
C CYS A 112 -4.35 -9.14 16.01
N GLN A 113 -4.91 -10.34 16.21
CA GLN A 113 -5.69 -10.67 17.41
C GLN A 113 -4.82 -10.77 18.67
N ALA A 114 -3.57 -11.26 18.55
CA ALA A 114 -2.61 -11.35 19.64
C ALA A 114 -2.00 -10.00 20.03
N HIS A 115 -1.98 -9.05 19.09
CA HIS A 115 -1.36 -7.73 19.25
C HIS A 115 -2.34 -6.59 18.89
N PRO A 116 -3.39 -6.37 19.71
CA PRO A 116 -4.43 -5.38 19.43
C PRO A 116 -3.92 -3.92 19.46
N ASP A 117 -2.75 -3.69 20.06
CA ASP A 117 -2.12 -2.35 20.17
C ASP A 117 -1.31 -1.97 18.93
N ILE A 118 -1.24 -2.82 17.89
CA ILE A 118 -0.62 -2.46 16.60
C ILE A 118 -1.55 -1.49 15.88
N HIS A 119 -1.43 -0.23 16.26
CA HIS A 119 -2.04 0.88 15.56
C HIS A 119 -1.14 1.33 14.42
N LEU A 120 -1.75 1.78 13.33
CA LEU A 120 -1.04 2.44 12.25
C LEU A 120 -0.36 3.69 12.82
N LEU A 121 0.97 3.67 12.86
CA LEU A 121 1.75 4.83 13.25
C LEU A 121 1.86 5.74 12.02
N ASP A 122 1.05 6.80 12.04
CA ASP A 122 1.27 8.04 11.30
C ASP A 122 1.45 7.86 9.77
N LEU A 123 0.56 7.07 9.17
CA LEU A 123 0.31 7.10 7.73
C LEU A 123 -0.89 8.03 7.46
N PRO A 124 -0.70 9.25 6.90
CA PRO A 124 -1.82 10.12 6.53
C PRO A 124 -2.42 9.65 5.19
N ILE A 125 -2.94 8.41 5.18
CA ILE A 125 -3.47 7.71 4.01
C ILE A 125 -4.58 8.55 3.38
N ASP A 126 -5.52 9.04 4.18
CA ASP A 126 -6.64 9.85 3.68
C ASP A 126 -6.17 11.11 2.94
N GLU A 127 -5.12 11.78 3.42
CA GLU A 127 -4.57 12.97 2.76
C GLU A 127 -4.00 12.61 1.38
N TYR A 128 -3.10 11.65 1.34
CA TYR A 128 -2.40 11.29 0.11
C TYR A 128 -3.28 10.56 -0.90
N HIS A 129 -4.23 9.76 -0.42
CA HIS A 129 -5.25 9.14 -1.25
C HIS A 129 -6.13 10.20 -1.95
N ASN A 130 -6.68 11.15 -1.18
CA ASN A 130 -7.49 12.22 -1.74
C ASN A 130 -6.72 13.06 -2.77
N ARG A 131 -5.43 13.32 -2.51
CA ARG A 131 -4.54 14.01 -3.45
C ARG A 131 -4.30 13.19 -4.72
N TYR A 132 -4.05 11.88 -4.59
CA TYR A 132 -3.92 10.98 -5.73
C TYR A 132 -5.17 11.02 -6.61
N LEU A 133 -6.38 10.92 -6.02
CA LEU A 133 -7.64 10.99 -6.78
C LEU A 133 -7.78 12.30 -7.57
N GLN A 134 -7.44 13.43 -6.94
CA GLN A 134 -7.46 14.73 -7.61
C GLN A 134 -6.49 14.79 -8.78
N VAL A 135 -5.27 14.28 -8.61
CA VAL A 135 -4.24 14.23 -9.65
C VAL A 135 -4.63 13.27 -10.78
N ALA A 136 -5.15 12.09 -10.45
CA ALA A 136 -5.61 11.10 -11.43
C ALA A 136 -6.77 11.66 -12.27
N LYS A 137 -7.73 12.35 -11.65
CA LYS A 137 -8.82 13.05 -12.36
C LYS A 137 -8.27 14.11 -13.31
N LYS A 138 -7.35 14.97 -12.85
CA LYS A 138 -6.68 15.98 -13.67
C LYS A 138 -5.92 15.37 -14.84
N ALA A 139 -5.21 14.26 -14.61
CA ALA A 139 -4.47 13.55 -15.65
C ALA A 139 -5.43 12.93 -16.71
N ALA A 140 -6.55 12.37 -16.27
CA ALA A 140 -7.59 11.85 -17.15
C ALA A 140 -8.18 12.97 -18.04
N GLU A 141 -8.49 14.13 -17.47
CA GLU A 141 -8.96 15.32 -18.20
C GLU A 141 -7.95 15.80 -19.26
N VAL A 142 -6.66 15.84 -18.92
CA VAL A 142 -5.59 16.19 -19.88
C VAL A 142 -5.55 15.18 -21.02
N SER A 143 -5.59 13.89 -20.73
CA SER A 143 -5.56 12.84 -21.75
C SER A 143 -6.81 12.78 -22.64
N GLY A 144 -7.96 13.28 -22.15
CA GLY A 144 -9.22 13.30 -22.87
C GLY A 144 -9.38 14.46 -23.85
N LYS A 145 -8.53 15.49 -23.77
CA LYS A 145 -8.56 16.64 -24.70
C LYS A 145 -8.00 16.23 -26.07
N LYS A 146 -8.61 16.72 -27.16
CA LYS A 146 -8.12 16.52 -28.54
C LYS A 146 -6.66 16.93 -28.76
N SER A 147 -6.18 17.92 -28.01
CA SER A 147 -4.79 18.42 -28.03
C SER A 147 -3.89 17.84 -26.92
N GLY A 148 -4.45 17.06 -26.00
CA GLY A 148 -3.73 16.53 -24.85
C GLY A 148 -2.93 15.28 -25.20
N LYS A 149 -1.66 15.23 -24.78
CA LYS A 149 -0.82 14.06 -25.03
C LYS A 149 -0.92 13.08 -23.85
N PRO A 150 -1.04 11.77 -24.09
CA PRO A 150 -0.97 10.76 -23.02
C PRO A 150 0.28 10.87 -22.15
N SER A 151 1.41 11.30 -22.73
CA SER A 151 2.66 11.55 -22.00
C SER A 151 2.53 12.62 -20.91
N ASP A 152 1.69 13.64 -21.13
CA ASP A 152 1.51 14.73 -20.17
C ASP A 152 0.72 14.25 -18.96
N ALA A 153 -0.31 13.43 -19.18
CA ALA A 153 -1.08 12.79 -18.11
C ALA A 153 -0.19 11.88 -17.25
N LYS A 154 0.64 11.04 -17.88
CA LYS A 154 1.61 10.18 -17.18
C LYS A 154 2.62 10.98 -16.38
N ARG A 155 3.10 12.10 -16.93
CA ARG A 155 4.04 13.00 -16.24
C ARG A 155 3.42 13.61 -14.98
N ILE A 156 2.18 14.09 -15.06
CA ILE A 156 1.44 14.68 -13.92
C ILE A 156 1.34 13.67 -12.76
N VAL A 157 0.95 12.43 -13.06
CA VAL A 157 0.79 11.40 -12.02
C VAL A 157 2.13 10.97 -11.42
N GLY A 158 3.15 10.78 -12.26
CA GLY A 158 4.49 10.45 -11.76
C GLY A 158 5.12 11.59 -10.95
N GLU A 159 4.84 12.85 -11.28
CA GLU A 159 5.27 14.01 -10.48
C GLU A 159 4.67 13.96 -9.08
N GLU A 160 3.41 13.56 -8.94
CA GLU A 160 2.78 13.40 -7.62
C GLU A 160 3.38 12.25 -6.83
N GLY A 161 3.63 11.08 -7.44
CA GLY A 161 4.30 9.96 -6.76
C GLY A 161 5.66 10.36 -6.18
N ARG A 162 6.47 11.10 -6.95
CA ARG A 162 7.75 11.65 -6.48
C ARG A 162 7.58 12.67 -5.36
N ARG A 163 6.53 13.50 -5.44
CA ARG A 163 6.24 14.53 -4.43
C ARG A 163 5.87 13.87 -3.10
N VAL A 164 4.92 12.95 -3.12
CA VAL A 164 4.45 12.21 -1.94
C VAL A 164 5.61 11.44 -1.29
N ALA A 165 6.47 10.79 -2.08
CA ALA A 165 7.67 10.16 -1.55
C ALA A 165 8.57 11.11 -0.75
N ASN A 166 8.81 12.33 -1.26
CA ASN A 166 9.64 13.32 -0.55
C ASN A 166 8.94 13.89 0.69
N GLU A 167 7.62 14.06 0.67
CA GLU A 167 6.83 14.52 1.81
C GLU A 167 6.82 13.47 2.92
N LEU A 168 6.60 12.19 2.60
CA LEU A 168 6.67 11.09 3.56
C LEU A 168 8.06 10.90 4.16
N ARG A 169 9.14 11.08 3.39
CA ARG A 169 10.49 11.07 3.96
C ARG A 169 10.70 12.15 5.03
N LYS A 170 10.09 13.33 4.86
CA LYS A 170 10.16 14.42 5.85
C LYS A 170 9.27 14.09 7.04
N HIS A 171 8.06 13.61 6.78
CA HIS A 171 7.07 13.22 7.79
C HIS A 171 7.63 12.15 8.75
N TRP A 172 8.22 11.08 8.20
CA TRP A 172 8.85 10.02 8.98
C TRP A 172 10.30 10.32 9.40
N ASN A 173 10.77 11.56 9.19
CA ASN A 173 12.11 12.01 9.55
C ASN A 173 13.25 11.07 9.06
N LEU A 174 13.12 10.52 7.85
CA LEU A 174 14.10 9.58 7.28
C LEU A 174 15.41 10.26 6.81
N GLY A 175 15.46 11.59 6.85
CA GLY A 175 16.56 12.37 6.30
C GLY A 175 16.74 12.15 4.78
N ALA A 176 17.96 12.37 4.29
CA ALA A 176 18.31 12.26 2.87
C ALA A 176 19.04 10.95 2.50
N SER A 177 19.53 10.21 3.49
CA SER A 177 20.32 8.99 3.26
C SER A 177 19.49 7.86 2.63
N PRO A 178 20.12 6.99 1.81
CA PRO A 178 19.48 5.77 1.32
C PRO A 178 18.92 4.94 2.47
N ILE A 179 17.74 4.36 2.27
CA ILE A 179 17.11 3.49 3.26
C ILE A 179 17.96 2.22 3.36
N SER A 180 18.55 1.92 4.51
CA SER A 180 19.36 0.72 4.68
C SER A 180 18.47 -0.53 4.69
N ASP A 181 17.45 -0.52 5.55
CA ASP A 181 16.56 -1.64 5.83
C ASP A 181 15.09 -1.26 5.56
N PRO A 182 14.55 -1.61 4.37
CA PRO A 182 13.18 -1.30 4.03
C PRO A 182 12.19 -2.15 4.82
N VAL A 183 12.55 -3.36 5.25
CA VAL A 183 11.63 -4.23 5.99
C VAL A 183 11.38 -3.64 7.38
N ASN A 184 12.45 -3.27 8.08
CA ASN A 184 12.32 -2.64 9.39
C ASN A 184 11.66 -1.27 9.32
N LEU A 185 11.89 -0.51 8.25
CA LEU A 185 11.14 0.74 8.02
C LEU A 185 9.64 0.48 7.94
N ILE A 186 9.18 -0.45 7.09
CA ILE A 186 7.74 -0.77 6.96
C ILE A 186 7.15 -1.21 8.31
N ARG A 187 7.86 -2.04 9.06
CA ARG A 187 7.44 -2.44 10.42
C ARG A 187 7.31 -1.27 11.37
N SER A 188 8.27 -0.35 11.36
CA SER A 188 8.27 0.83 12.24
C SER A 188 7.10 1.78 11.95
N LEU A 189 6.52 1.72 10.75
CA LEU A 189 5.31 2.46 10.37
C LEU A 189 4.02 1.75 10.81
N GLY A 190 4.12 0.61 11.50
CA GLY A 190 2.96 -0.16 11.96
C GLY A 190 2.31 -1.05 10.89
N LEU A 191 3.01 -1.30 9.78
CA LEU A 191 2.55 -2.21 8.72
C LEU A 191 3.18 -3.58 8.91
N PHE A 192 2.39 -4.61 8.65
CA PHE A 192 2.91 -5.96 8.54
C PHE A 192 3.65 -6.13 7.23
N ILE A 193 4.74 -6.87 7.28
CA ILE A 193 5.51 -7.21 6.09
C ILE A 193 6.10 -8.60 6.22
N THR A 194 5.96 -9.39 5.16
CA THR A 194 6.62 -10.68 5.05
C THR A 194 7.15 -10.92 3.64
N GLY A 195 8.09 -11.85 3.53
CA GLY A 195 8.65 -12.31 2.27
C GLY A 195 8.35 -13.80 2.11
N MET A 196 7.92 -14.20 0.92
CA MET A 196 7.67 -15.60 0.59
C MET A 196 8.06 -15.89 -0.85
N ASP A 197 8.63 -17.07 -1.10
CA ASP A 197 8.81 -17.56 -2.47
C ASP A 197 7.43 -17.96 -3.04
N LEU A 198 6.87 -17.08 -3.86
CA LEU A 198 5.59 -17.30 -4.53
C LEU A 198 5.76 -18.08 -5.84
N GLY A 199 6.98 -18.53 -6.15
CA GLY A 199 7.29 -19.15 -7.42
C GLY A 199 7.30 -18.12 -8.54
N SER A 200 6.25 -18.11 -9.36
CA SER A 200 6.22 -17.51 -10.69
C SER A 200 6.86 -16.12 -10.80
N ASP A 201 7.56 -15.88 -11.93
CA ASP A 201 8.25 -14.62 -12.23
C ASP A 201 7.30 -13.42 -12.46
N GLY A 202 5.98 -13.64 -12.43
CA GLY A 202 4.99 -12.62 -12.76
C GLY A 202 4.51 -11.78 -11.57
N LEU A 203 4.48 -12.35 -10.37
CA LEU A 203 3.98 -11.66 -9.17
C LEU A 203 5.14 -11.22 -8.29
N LEU A 204 5.26 -9.91 -8.05
CA LEU A 204 6.41 -9.31 -7.37
C LEU A 204 6.14 -8.94 -5.91
N GLY A 205 4.87 -8.68 -5.61
CA GLY A 205 4.41 -8.26 -4.31
C GLY A 205 2.89 -8.13 -4.31
N LEU A 206 2.33 -8.00 -3.12
CA LEU A 206 0.91 -7.73 -2.86
C LEU A 206 0.82 -6.85 -1.62
N SER A 207 -0.15 -5.94 -1.61
CA SER A 207 -0.55 -5.17 -0.45
C SER A 207 -2.01 -5.44 -0.11
N GLY A 208 -2.36 -5.29 1.16
CA GLY A 208 -3.74 -5.45 1.59
C GLY A 208 -4.03 -4.82 2.94
N ARG A 209 -5.32 -4.79 3.28
CA ARG A 209 -5.85 -4.31 4.56
C ARG A 209 -6.71 -5.41 5.18
N HIS A 210 -6.58 -5.60 6.48
CA HIS A 210 -7.43 -6.47 7.27
C HIS A 210 -8.34 -5.64 8.18
N GLY A 211 -9.67 -5.80 8.03
CA GLY A 211 -10.66 -5.14 8.88
C GLY A 211 -10.94 -3.67 8.51
N GLN A 212 -11.97 -3.08 9.12
CA GLN A 212 -12.45 -1.73 8.77
C GLN A 212 -11.69 -0.60 9.47
N GLU A 213 -11.05 -0.89 10.60
CA GLU A 213 -10.09 0.00 11.28
C GLU A 213 -8.66 -0.21 10.74
N GLY A 214 -8.55 -0.87 9.58
CA GLY A 214 -7.69 -2.03 9.41
C GLY A 214 -6.18 -1.90 9.42
N VAL A 215 -5.56 -3.02 9.76
CA VAL A 215 -4.12 -3.29 9.70
C VAL A 215 -3.70 -3.46 8.24
N PHE A 216 -2.66 -2.76 7.80
CA PHE A 216 -2.09 -2.91 6.46
C PHE A 216 -0.96 -3.94 6.45
N ALA A 217 -0.87 -4.70 5.37
CA ALA A 217 0.14 -5.72 5.19
C ALA A 217 0.72 -5.72 3.77
N ILE A 218 2.01 -6.03 3.68
CA ILE A 218 2.78 -6.17 2.44
C ILE A 218 3.36 -7.59 2.38
N LEU A 219 3.11 -8.28 1.29
CA LEU A 219 3.78 -9.52 0.93
C LEU A 219 4.73 -9.26 -0.23
N VAL A 220 5.98 -9.71 -0.11
CA VAL A 220 6.99 -9.57 -1.16
C VAL A 220 7.35 -10.95 -1.72
N ASN A 221 7.44 -11.09 -3.04
CA ASN A 221 7.96 -12.31 -3.63
C ASN A 221 9.48 -12.37 -3.47
N THR A 222 9.97 -13.36 -2.72
CA THR A 222 11.39 -13.58 -2.46
C THR A 222 11.99 -14.70 -3.32
N ASN A 223 11.37 -15.01 -4.47
CA ASN A 223 11.93 -15.96 -5.43
C ASN A 223 13.39 -15.62 -5.74
N ALA A 224 14.25 -16.66 -5.78
CA ALA A 224 15.68 -16.50 -5.99
C ALA A 224 16.07 -15.88 -7.35
N SER A 225 15.16 -15.88 -8.33
CA SER A 225 15.36 -15.19 -9.62
C SER A 225 15.30 -13.67 -9.48
N PHE A 226 14.72 -13.14 -8.39
CA PHE A 226 14.62 -11.71 -8.14
C PHE A 226 15.76 -11.20 -7.27
N PRO A 227 16.59 -10.26 -7.79
CA PRO A 227 17.65 -9.66 -7.01
C PRO A 227 17.08 -8.85 -5.85
N THR A 228 17.86 -8.68 -4.77
CA THR A 228 17.46 -7.90 -3.60
C THR A 228 16.93 -6.52 -3.99
N GLU A 229 17.56 -5.83 -4.95
CA GLU A 229 17.11 -4.53 -5.46
C GLU A 229 15.66 -4.55 -5.98
N ARG A 230 15.25 -5.65 -6.63
CA ARG A 230 13.87 -5.82 -7.12
C ARG A 230 12.90 -5.97 -5.96
N GLN A 231 13.25 -6.79 -4.96
CA GLN A 231 12.43 -6.97 -3.75
C GLN A 231 12.27 -5.66 -2.98
N ARG A 232 13.35 -4.87 -2.86
CA ARG A 232 13.32 -3.52 -2.25
C ARG A 232 12.37 -2.59 -2.99
N PHE A 233 12.40 -2.60 -4.32
CA PHE A 233 11.47 -1.82 -5.13
C PHE A 233 10.02 -2.27 -4.91
N SER A 234 9.74 -3.58 -4.92
CA SER A 234 8.40 -4.12 -4.64
C SER A 234 7.85 -3.62 -3.31
N ILE A 235 8.64 -3.61 -2.24
CA ILE A 235 8.21 -3.12 -0.92
C ILE A 235 7.64 -1.69 -1.01
N PHE A 236 8.37 -0.78 -1.65
CA PHE A 236 7.93 0.61 -1.73
C PHE A 236 6.84 0.84 -2.78
N HIS A 237 6.77 -0.02 -3.80
CA HIS A 237 5.68 -0.02 -4.76
C HIS A 237 4.36 -0.42 -4.07
N GLU A 238 4.39 -1.47 -3.25
CA GLU A 238 3.25 -1.88 -2.42
C GLU A 238 2.87 -0.84 -1.36
N LEU A 239 3.86 -0.18 -0.74
CA LEU A 239 3.60 0.96 0.14
C LEU A 239 2.90 2.10 -0.60
N ALA A 240 3.28 2.38 -1.85
CA ALA A 240 2.66 3.41 -2.66
C ALA A 240 1.18 3.09 -2.95
N HIS A 241 0.87 1.82 -3.20
CA HIS A 241 -0.52 1.38 -3.32
C HIS A 241 -1.29 1.68 -2.05
N ILE A 242 -0.77 1.31 -0.88
CA ILE A 242 -1.41 1.59 0.42
C ILE A 242 -1.64 3.09 0.61
N VAL A 243 -0.64 3.92 0.33
CA VAL A 243 -0.73 5.39 0.47
C VAL A 243 -1.74 6.01 -0.50
N ALA A 244 -1.91 5.43 -1.69
CA ALA A 244 -2.83 5.92 -2.71
C ALA A 244 -4.20 5.22 -2.69
N HIS A 245 -4.45 4.29 -1.76
CA HIS A 245 -5.66 3.47 -1.76
C HIS A 245 -6.85 4.16 -1.07
N ASP A 246 -8.04 3.98 -1.64
CA ASP A 246 -9.32 4.38 -1.04
C ASP A 246 -9.69 3.37 0.03
N GLY A 247 -10.04 3.77 1.25
CA GLY A 247 -10.45 2.84 2.31
C GLY A 247 -11.55 1.85 1.88
N GLU A 248 -12.27 2.14 0.79
CA GLU A 248 -13.07 1.20 0.03
C GLU A 248 -12.26 0.45 -1.02
N PHE A 249 -11.78 -0.66 -0.53
CA PHE A 249 -11.73 -1.91 -1.21
C PHE A 249 -13.16 -2.22 -1.85
N GLN A 250 -13.54 -1.58 -2.98
CA GLN A 250 -14.82 -1.76 -3.70
C GLN A 250 -14.95 -3.05 -4.54
N GLU A 251 -15.94 -3.88 -4.22
CA GLU A 251 -16.31 -5.16 -4.87
C GLU A 251 -16.65 -5.12 -6.39
N ASN A 252 -16.59 -3.97 -7.07
CA ASN A 252 -17.06 -3.84 -8.44
C ASN A 252 -15.97 -3.33 -9.41
N PRO A 253 -15.24 -4.23 -10.09
CA PRO A 253 -14.14 -3.89 -10.99
C PRO A 253 -14.58 -3.21 -12.30
N LYS A 254 -15.86 -2.84 -12.43
CA LYS A 254 -16.35 -2.11 -13.61
C LYS A 254 -15.92 -0.63 -13.62
N HIS A 255 -15.44 -0.09 -12.49
CA HIS A 255 -14.82 1.24 -12.41
C HIS A 255 -13.30 1.19 -12.17
N ALA A 256 -12.75 0.06 -11.70
CA ALA A 256 -11.32 -0.27 -11.82
C ALA A 256 -11.04 -0.75 -13.26
N GLY A 257 -11.23 0.17 -14.21
CA GLY A 257 -11.35 -0.16 -15.62
C GLY A 257 -10.17 -0.99 -16.15
N ARG A 258 -10.50 -1.96 -17.01
CA ARG A 258 -9.72 -2.16 -18.23
C ARG A 258 -9.76 -0.83 -18.99
N GLY A 259 -8.86 0.09 -18.64
CA GLY A 259 -8.93 1.49 -19.00
C GLY A 259 -7.84 2.30 -18.30
N ARG A 260 -7.46 3.41 -18.94
CA ARG A 260 -6.29 4.28 -18.68
C ARG A 260 -6.01 4.70 -17.21
N GLY A 261 -6.93 4.48 -16.27
CA GLY A 261 -6.75 4.77 -14.85
C GLY A 261 -5.89 3.74 -14.08
N LYS A 262 -5.92 2.46 -14.47
CA LYS A 262 -5.02 1.44 -13.91
C LYS A 262 -3.55 1.77 -14.21
N ASP A 263 -3.28 2.28 -15.40
CA ASP A 263 -1.95 2.77 -15.79
C ASP A 263 -1.48 3.93 -14.89
N PHE A 264 -2.37 4.76 -14.34
CA PHE A 264 -1.98 5.90 -13.52
C PHE A 264 -1.55 5.49 -12.11
N LEU A 265 -2.25 4.54 -11.47
CA LEU A 265 -1.84 4.06 -10.15
C LEU A 265 -0.46 3.40 -10.20
N GLU A 266 -0.21 2.56 -11.20
CA GLU A 266 1.10 1.94 -11.42
C GLU A 266 2.20 2.98 -11.67
N ILE A 267 1.92 4.00 -12.48
CA ILE A 267 2.87 5.11 -12.72
C ILE A 267 3.16 5.90 -11.45
N PHE A 268 2.14 6.15 -10.63
CA PHE A 268 2.30 6.77 -9.31
C PHE A 268 3.19 5.91 -8.43
N ALA A 269 2.88 4.60 -8.35
CA ALA A 269 3.58 3.65 -7.50
C ALA A 269 5.06 3.49 -7.89
N ASP A 270 5.35 3.34 -9.18
CA ASP A 270 6.73 3.27 -9.69
C ASP A 270 7.53 4.56 -9.39
N ALA A 271 6.91 5.71 -9.62
CA ALA A 271 7.54 7.00 -9.39
C ALA A 271 7.80 7.25 -7.89
N PHE A 272 6.86 6.86 -7.03
CA PHE A 272 7.01 6.89 -5.58
C PHE A 272 8.13 5.96 -5.13
N ALA A 273 8.09 4.68 -5.53
CA ALA A 273 9.06 3.65 -5.11
C ALA A 273 10.50 4.01 -5.49
N GLY A 274 10.70 4.61 -6.67
CA GLY A 274 12.00 5.11 -7.08
C GLY A 274 12.44 6.34 -6.27
N ALA A 275 11.55 7.30 -6.01
CA ALA A 275 11.91 8.55 -5.33
C ALA A 275 12.11 8.39 -3.82
N ILE A 276 11.37 7.50 -3.16
CA ILE A 276 11.54 7.27 -1.72
C ILE A 276 12.88 6.60 -1.42
N GLN A 277 13.35 5.73 -2.32
CA GLN A 277 14.67 5.10 -2.24
C GLN A 277 15.80 6.00 -2.71
N VAL A 278 15.56 6.85 -3.71
CA VAL A 278 16.55 7.76 -4.31
C VAL A 278 16.06 9.21 -4.20
N PRO A 279 16.23 9.84 -3.02
CA PRO A 279 15.83 11.22 -2.80
C PRO A 279 16.59 12.15 -3.74
N GLN A 280 15.88 13.06 -4.41
CA GLN A 280 16.48 13.97 -5.38
C GLN A 280 17.58 14.86 -4.77
N ALA A 281 17.36 15.34 -3.54
CA ALA A 281 18.33 16.15 -2.83
C ALA A 281 19.66 15.40 -2.60
N GLU A 282 19.58 14.12 -2.24
CA GLU A 282 20.77 13.30 -2.00
C GLU A 282 21.47 12.91 -3.31
N LEU A 283 20.71 12.56 -4.35
CA LEU A 283 21.28 12.24 -5.66
C LEU A 283 22.02 13.45 -6.23
N ASN A 284 21.45 14.65 -6.14
CA ASN A 284 22.14 15.89 -6.54
C ASN A 284 23.41 16.11 -5.72
N ARG A 285 23.35 15.99 -4.38
CA ARG A 285 24.49 16.15 -3.48
C ARG A 285 25.64 15.21 -3.84
N VAL A 286 25.35 13.92 -4.10
CA VAL A 286 26.36 12.93 -4.50
C VAL A 286 26.97 13.27 -5.85
N LEU A 287 26.15 13.65 -6.85
CA LEU A 287 26.64 14.04 -8.17
C LEU A 287 27.56 15.28 -8.12
N ASP A 288 27.22 16.26 -7.28
CA ASP A 288 28.00 17.46 -7.04
C ASP A 288 29.36 17.14 -6.40
N ILE A 289 29.38 16.29 -5.37
CA ILE A 289 30.61 15.82 -4.70
C ILE A 289 31.52 15.11 -5.68
N LEU A 290 30.96 14.24 -6.53
CA LEU A 290 31.72 13.51 -7.54
C LEU A 290 32.19 14.41 -8.69
N LYS A 291 31.78 15.69 -8.72
CA LYS A 291 32.07 16.69 -9.76
C LYS A 291 31.73 16.18 -11.16
N ARG A 292 30.63 15.42 -11.29
CA ARG A 292 30.22 14.81 -12.56
C ARG A 292 29.10 15.63 -13.19
N LYS A 293 29.41 16.28 -14.32
CA LYS A 293 28.41 17.00 -15.13
C LYS A 293 27.65 16.11 -16.11
N GLN A 294 28.21 14.93 -16.41
CA GLN A 294 27.65 13.93 -17.33
C GLN A 294 28.09 12.53 -16.90
N ILE A 295 27.27 11.51 -17.14
CA ILE A 295 27.70 10.11 -17.02
C ILE A 295 28.67 9.81 -18.17
N LYS A 296 29.89 9.37 -17.81
CA LYS A 296 30.88 8.81 -18.73
C LYS A 296 31.17 7.37 -18.31
N GLY A 297 30.66 6.41 -19.07
CA GLY A 297 30.80 4.99 -18.77
C GLY A 297 29.89 4.51 -17.62
N GLU A 298 29.81 3.18 -17.46
CA GLU A 298 28.88 2.52 -16.53
C GLU A 298 29.33 2.62 -15.06
N GLN A 299 30.61 2.89 -14.81
CA GLN A 299 31.16 2.93 -13.45
C GLN A 299 30.43 3.90 -12.53
N LEU A 300 30.06 5.09 -13.03
CA LEU A 300 29.30 6.05 -12.24
C LEU A 300 27.89 5.52 -11.93
N LEU A 301 27.24 4.88 -12.90
CA LEU A 301 25.93 4.25 -12.69
C LEU A 301 26.01 3.16 -11.62
N TYR A 302 27.01 2.27 -11.70
CA TYR A 302 27.23 1.20 -10.71
C TYR A 302 27.55 1.75 -9.32
N THR A 303 28.35 2.82 -9.25
CA THR A 303 28.62 3.50 -7.98
C THR A 303 27.33 4.07 -7.36
N LEU A 304 26.49 4.73 -8.16
CA LEU A 304 25.24 5.32 -7.69
C LEU A 304 24.21 4.25 -7.29
N LYS A 305 23.98 3.23 -8.14
CA LYS A 305 23.00 2.17 -7.84
C LYS A 305 23.39 1.38 -6.60
N ARG A 306 24.69 1.17 -6.36
CA ARG A 306 25.22 0.56 -5.14
C ARG A 306 25.03 1.45 -3.91
N TYR A 307 25.33 2.75 -4.02
CA TYR A 307 25.12 3.70 -2.92
C TYR A 307 23.66 3.77 -2.49
N PHE A 308 22.74 3.91 -3.46
CA PHE A 308 21.30 3.99 -3.18
C PHE A 308 20.61 2.62 -2.98
N ARG A 309 21.33 1.52 -3.20
CA ARG A 309 20.82 0.14 -3.06
C ARG A 309 19.58 -0.13 -3.93
N VAL A 310 19.62 0.32 -5.18
CA VAL A 310 18.54 0.16 -6.19
C VAL A 310 19.07 -0.49 -7.46
N SER A 311 18.17 -0.94 -8.34
CA SER A 311 18.56 -1.53 -9.63
C SER A 311 19.16 -0.49 -10.58
N TYR A 312 19.93 -0.95 -11.57
CA TYR A 312 20.44 -0.08 -12.63
C TYR A 312 19.30 0.64 -13.36
N GLN A 313 18.16 -0.04 -13.56
CA GLN A 313 16.96 0.51 -14.20
C GLN A 313 16.37 1.66 -13.37
N THR A 314 16.18 1.43 -12.06
CA THR A 314 15.69 2.47 -11.14
C THR A 314 16.62 3.66 -11.16
N MET A 315 17.94 3.44 -11.08
CA MET A 315 18.91 4.54 -11.08
C MET A 315 18.86 5.35 -12.39
N LEU A 316 18.76 4.70 -13.56
CA LEU A 316 18.60 5.40 -14.85
C LEU A 316 17.32 6.25 -14.90
N ILE A 317 16.20 5.70 -14.42
CA ILE A 317 14.93 6.44 -14.35
C ILE A 317 15.08 7.65 -13.44
N ARG A 318 15.71 7.51 -12.27
CA ARG A 318 15.90 8.62 -11.33
C ARG A 318 16.83 9.69 -11.86
N LEU A 319 17.90 9.31 -12.56
CA LEU A 319 18.78 10.25 -13.27
C LEU A 319 18.05 11.00 -14.40
N LYS A 320 17.10 10.35 -15.07
CA LYS A 320 16.21 11.01 -16.03
C LYS A 320 15.28 11.99 -15.35
N ASP A 321 14.63 11.57 -14.26
CA ASP A 321 13.65 12.37 -13.52
C ASP A 321 14.24 13.70 -13.02
N ILE A 322 15.51 13.71 -12.62
CA ILE A 322 16.20 14.93 -12.16
C ILE A 322 16.83 15.73 -13.31
N GLY A 323 16.64 15.31 -14.57
CA GLY A 323 17.19 15.96 -15.76
C GLY A 323 18.68 15.75 -16.01
N TYR A 324 19.34 14.90 -15.21
CA TYR A 324 20.76 14.56 -15.42
C TYR A 324 20.96 13.76 -16.70
N LEU A 325 20.02 12.88 -17.03
CA LEU A 325 19.86 12.28 -18.36
C LEU A 325 18.65 12.90 -19.05
N ASN A 326 18.86 13.60 -20.16
CA ASN A 326 17.76 14.04 -21.02
C ASN A 326 17.23 12.88 -21.89
N ASP A 327 16.07 13.04 -22.53
CA ASP A 327 15.46 12.01 -23.37
C ASP A 327 16.39 11.49 -24.49
N LYS A 328 17.23 12.36 -25.07
CA LYS A 328 18.19 11.98 -26.12
C LYS A 328 19.28 11.04 -25.58
N SER A 329 19.70 11.22 -24.34
CA SER A 329 20.71 10.40 -23.69
C SER A 329 20.13 9.16 -23.01
N PHE A 330 18.94 9.25 -22.42
CA PHE A 330 18.31 8.17 -21.66
C PHE A 330 18.03 6.94 -22.53
N GLY A 331 17.40 7.11 -23.70
CA GLY A 331 17.05 6.00 -24.59
C GLY A 331 18.26 5.13 -24.98
N PRO A 332 19.37 5.72 -25.47
CA PRO A 332 20.60 4.98 -25.75
C PRO A 332 21.21 4.28 -24.53
N TRP A 333 21.19 4.90 -23.34
CA TRP A 333 21.69 4.28 -22.11
C TRP A 333 20.84 3.07 -21.71
N TYR A 334 19.53 3.28 -21.59
CA TYR A 334 18.59 2.23 -21.20
C TYR A 334 18.60 1.08 -22.19
N GLY A 335 18.49 1.36 -23.49
CA GLY A 335 18.45 0.33 -24.54
C GLY A 335 19.73 -0.50 -24.63
N ARG A 336 20.90 0.11 -24.38
CA ARG A 336 22.18 -0.63 -24.35
C ARG A 336 22.23 -1.58 -23.16
N LEU A 337 22.01 -1.07 -21.95
CA LEU A 337 22.09 -1.86 -20.71
C LEU A 337 21.01 -2.94 -20.65
N HIS A 338 19.79 -2.64 -21.11
CA HIS A 338 18.73 -3.63 -21.20
C HIS A 338 19.05 -4.73 -22.23
N ARG A 339 19.73 -4.44 -23.34
CA ARG A 339 20.20 -5.50 -24.25
C ARG A 339 21.27 -6.38 -23.62
N GLN A 340 22.09 -5.81 -22.75
CA GLN A 340 23.21 -6.52 -22.13
C GLN A 340 22.78 -7.36 -20.92
N TYR A 341 21.89 -6.82 -20.08
CA TYR A 341 21.52 -7.42 -18.80
C TYR A 341 20.06 -7.88 -18.74
N GLY A 342 19.18 -7.34 -19.59
CA GLY A 342 17.75 -7.63 -19.52
C GLY A 342 17.17 -7.29 -18.14
N ASN A 343 16.51 -8.28 -17.55
CA ASN A 343 15.98 -8.20 -16.18
C ASN A 343 16.99 -8.60 -15.10
N SER A 344 18.16 -9.09 -15.48
CA SER A 344 19.24 -9.39 -14.54
C SER A 344 19.89 -8.11 -14.05
N GLU A 345 20.34 -8.12 -12.80
CA GLU A 345 20.99 -6.96 -12.18
C GLU A 345 22.52 -7.09 -12.25
N PRO A 346 23.23 -6.12 -12.87
CA PRO A 346 24.69 -6.07 -12.81
C PRO A 346 25.16 -5.68 -11.40
N GLU A 347 26.16 -6.40 -10.89
CA GLU A 347 26.67 -6.24 -9.52
C GLU A 347 25.53 -6.19 -8.48
N PRO A 348 24.74 -7.27 -8.34
CA PRO A 348 23.60 -7.30 -7.44
C PRO A 348 24.06 -7.18 -5.98
N LEU A 349 23.19 -6.65 -5.12
CA LEU A 349 23.44 -6.66 -3.68
C LEU A 349 23.58 -8.12 -3.18
N SER A 350 24.64 -8.38 -2.43
CA SER A 350 24.91 -9.71 -1.87
C SER A 350 24.10 -10.03 -0.61
N GLU A 351 23.62 -9.00 0.08
CA GLU A 351 22.84 -9.14 1.32
C GLU A 351 21.34 -9.34 0.97
N PRO A 352 20.72 -10.46 1.39
CA PRO A 352 19.28 -10.63 1.25
C PRO A 352 18.52 -9.72 2.24
N LEU A 353 17.23 -9.49 1.97
CA LEU A 353 16.34 -8.85 2.94
C LEU A 353 15.95 -9.83 4.04
N MET A 354 16.02 -9.36 5.29
CA MET A 354 15.64 -10.16 6.44
C MET A 354 14.19 -9.89 6.82
N PHE A 355 13.28 -10.73 6.32
CA PHE A 355 11.88 -10.68 6.70
C PHE A 355 11.58 -11.30 8.06
N GLY A 356 12.55 -11.91 8.75
CA GLY A 356 12.31 -12.57 10.04
C GLY A 356 11.33 -13.74 9.94
N VAL A 357 11.04 -14.38 11.08
CA VAL A 357 9.92 -15.32 11.22
C VAL A 357 8.79 -14.50 11.83
N VAL A 358 7.64 -14.45 11.16
CA VAL A 358 6.40 -13.92 11.76
C VAL A 358 5.91 -14.96 12.77
#